data_AF-A0A924DFG7-F1
#
_entry.id   AF-A0A924DFG7-F1
#
_cell.length_a   1.000
_cell.length_b   1.000
_cell.length_c   1.000
_cell.angle_alpha   90.00
_cell.angle_beta   90.00
_cell.angle_gamma   90.00
#
_symmetry.space_group_name_H-M   'P 1'
#
loop_
_entity.id
_entity.type
_entity.pdbx_description
1 polymer ?
#
loop_
_entity_poly.entity_id
_entity_poly.type
_entity_poly.pdbx_seq_one_letter_code
_entity_poly.pdbx_strand_id
1 'polypeptide(L)'
;AQHQEGVTYALRAQQAKVLLRQVRPGMTREEVEKILLWQDGGGSGPSEGRYYFGAKVMIEVSYDVALPGTLFPYVESRRVVGTPKIYWSWYHTD
;
A
#
# COMPACT_ATOMS: atom_id res chain seq x y z
N ALA A 1 -16.82 -27.29 15.18
CA ALA A 1 -15.45 -26.75 15.05
C ALA A 1 -15.46 -25.77 13.89
N GLN A 2 -15.33 -24.47 14.19
CA GLN A 2 -15.24 -23.43 13.16
C GLN A 2 -13.87 -23.53 12.50
N HIS A 3 -13.81 -24.08 11.28
CA HIS A 3 -12.63 -23.97 10.42
C HIS A 3 -12.52 -22.51 9.98
N GLN A 4 -11.89 -21.67 10.80
CA GLN A 4 -11.19 -20.50 10.26
C GLN A 4 -10.00 -21.06 9.51
N GLU A 5 -10.16 -21.34 8.22
CA GLU A 5 -9.04 -21.39 7.29
C GLU A 5 -8.45 -19.98 7.23
N GLY A 6 -7.66 -19.65 8.25
CA GLY A 6 -7.07 -18.34 8.44
C GLY A 6 -6.20 -18.05 7.23
N VAL A 7 -6.59 -17.04 6.45
CA VAL A 7 -5.84 -16.63 5.27
C VAL A 7 -4.40 -16.35 5.71
N THR A 8 -3.48 -17.21 5.27
CA THR A 8 -2.08 -17.18 5.72
C THR A 8 -1.38 -15.96 5.13
N TYR A 9 -0.27 -15.56 5.76
CA TYR A 9 0.58 -14.52 5.19
C TYR A 9 1.01 -14.85 3.75
N ALA A 10 1.35 -16.12 3.47
CA ALA A 10 1.77 -16.54 2.14
C ALA A 10 0.69 -16.27 1.09
N LEU A 11 -0.57 -16.61 1.41
CA LEU A 11 -1.71 -16.38 0.52
C LEU A 11 -1.98 -14.88 0.34
N ARG A 12 -1.99 -14.09 1.42
CA ARG A 12 -2.15 -12.63 1.34
C ARG A 12 -1.00 -11.95 0.59
N ALA A 13 0.24 -12.39 0.79
CA ALA A 13 1.41 -11.84 0.12
C ALA A 13 1.36 -12.14 -1.38
N GLN A 14 0.87 -13.31 -1.79
CA GLN A 14 0.66 -13.63 -3.20
C GLN A 14 -0.40 -12.74 -3.84
N GLN A 15 -1.53 -12.49 -3.16
CA GLN A 15 -2.56 -11.56 -3.63
C GLN A 15 -2.01 -10.14 -3.76
N ALA A 16 -1.26 -9.67 -2.75
CA ALA A 16 -0.58 -8.37 -2.79
C ALA A 16 0.39 -8.26 -3.98
N LYS A 17 1.18 -9.30 -4.28
CA LYS A 17 2.07 -9.32 -5.45
C LYS A 17 1.31 -9.15 -6.77
N VAL A 18 0.12 -9.75 -6.90
CA VAL A 18 -0.70 -9.61 -8.11
C VAL A 18 -1.19 -8.16 -8.27
N LEU A 19 -1.61 -7.52 -7.18
CA LEU A 19 -2.03 -6.11 -7.20
C LEU A 19 -0.86 -5.17 -7.50
N LEU A 20 0.30 -5.42 -6.93
CA LEU A 20 1.48 -4.59 -7.13
C LEU A 20 2.02 -4.60 -8.56
N ARG A 21 1.68 -5.60 -9.39
CA ARG A 21 2.00 -5.57 -10.83
C ARG A 21 1.32 -4.41 -11.57
N GLN A 22 0.26 -3.85 -11.00
CA GLN A 22 -0.47 -2.73 -11.57
C GLN A 22 0.12 -1.38 -11.12
N VAL A 23 0.91 -1.36 -10.04
CA VAL A 23 1.58 -0.16 -9.54
C VAL A 23 2.89 0.06 -10.30
N ARG A 24 3.01 1.20 -10.96
CA ARG A 24 4.15 1.55 -11.81
C ARG A 24 4.82 2.85 -11.35
N PRO A 25 6.14 3.01 -11.55
CA PRO A 25 6.79 4.30 -11.38
C PRO A 25 6.07 5.39 -12.17
N GLY A 26 5.93 6.56 -11.57
CA GLY A 26 5.22 7.69 -12.16
C GLY A 26 3.71 7.73 -11.90
N MET A 27 3.10 6.66 -11.37
CA MET A 27 1.69 6.71 -10.94
C MET A 27 1.52 7.64 -9.74
N THR A 28 0.39 8.34 -9.66
CA THR A 28 0.07 9.20 -8.53
C THR A 28 -0.40 8.39 -7.34
N ARG A 29 -0.33 8.98 -6.15
CA ARG A 29 -0.90 8.39 -4.94
C ARG A 29 -2.38 8.02 -5.11
N GLU A 30 -3.19 8.85 -5.75
CA GLU A 30 -4.62 8.56 -5.96
C GLU A 30 -4.82 7.34 -6.87
N GLU A 31 -3.99 7.18 -7.90
CA GLU A 31 -4.05 6.01 -8.79
C GLU A 31 -3.65 4.73 -8.07
N VAL A 32 -2.64 4.79 -7.21
CA VAL A 32 -2.22 3.67 -6.36
C VAL A 32 -3.31 3.31 -5.35
N GLU A 33 -3.95 4.31 -4.75
CA GLU A 33 -5.05 4.13 -3.79
C GLU A 33 -6.26 3.45 -4.42
N LYS A 34 -6.58 3.72 -5.69
CA LYS A 34 -7.62 2.99 -6.43
C LYS A 34 -7.30 1.49 -6.61
N ILE A 35 -6.02 1.12 -6.66
CA ILE A 35 -5.58 -0.28 -6.78
C ILE A 35 -5.58 -0.96 -5.41
N LEU A 36 -5.07 -0.28 -4.38
CA LEU A 36 -4.75 -0.90 -3.09
C LEU A 36 -5.87 -0.80 -2.04
N LEU A 37 -6.67 0.27 -2.02
CA LEU A 37 -7.70 0.48 -0.98
C LEU A 37 -9.04 -0.20 -1.31
N TRP A 38 -9.37 -0.35 -2.59
CA TRP A 38 -10.68 -0.88 -3.02
C TRP A 38 -10.82 -2.40 -2.82
N GLN A 39 -9.73 -3.14 -2.59
CA GLN A 39 -9.78 -4.60 -2.61
C GLN A 39 -10.00 -5.29 -1.26
N ASP A 40 -9.87 -4.63 -0.10
CA ASP A 40 -10.07 -5.35 1.18
C ASP A 40 -10.25 -4.45 2.42
N GLY A 41 -10.76 -3.22 2.26
CA GLY A 41 -10.89 -2.26 3.36
C GLY A 41 -9.55 -1.81 3.95
N GLY A 42 -8.49 -1.90 3.14
CA GLY A 42 -7.14 -1.53 3.55
C GLY A 42 -7.09 -0.07 3.98
N GLY A 43 -6.49 0.19 5.15
CA GLY A 43 -6.25 1.55 5.62
C GLY A 43 -4.98 2.12 5.01
N SER A 44 -4.99 3.41 4.69
CA SER A 44 -3.76 4.17 4.43
C SER A 44 -3.22 4.71 5.76
N GLY A 45 -1.93 4.49 6.03
CA GLY A 45 -1.28 5.06 7.20
C GLY A 45 -1.09 6.59 7.07
N PRO A 46 -0.98 7.33 8.19
CA PRO A 46 -0.86 8.79 8.20
C PRO A 46 0.41 9.35 7.54
N SER A 47 1.40 8.52 7.22
CA SER A 47 2.66 8.94 6.63
C SER A 47 3.24 7.85 5.71
N GLU A 48 3.80 8.27 4.57
CA GLU A 48 4.76 7.51 3.75
C GLU A 48 4.25 6.37 2.85
N GLY A 49 2.99 6.36 2.42
CA GLY A 49 2.58 5.43 1.36
C GLY A 49 2.51 3.97 1.80
N ARG A 50 2.17 3.75 3.07
CA ARG A 50 1.95 2.41 3.64
C ARG A 50 0.46 2.05 3.57
N TYR A 51 0.17 0.88 3.01
CA TYR A 51 -1.17 0.34 2.80
C TYR A 51 -1.29 -1.02 3.48
N TYR A 52 -2.29 -1.21 4.31
CA TYR A 52 -2.51 -2.48 5.01
C TYR A 52 -3.50 -3.33 4.23
N PHE A 53 -3.16 -4.60 4.02
CA PHE A 53 -4.02 -5.57 3.33
C PHE A 53 -4.46 -6.66 4.32
N GLY A 54 -5.65 -6.44 4.90
CA GLY A 54 -6.13 -7.18 6.05
C GLY A 54 -5.15 -7.15 7.23
N ALA A 55 -5.22 -8.21 8.05
CA ALA A 55 -4.44 -8.36 9.27
C ALA A 55 -2.95 -8.72 9.08
N LYS A 56 -2.58 -9.21 7.89
CA LYS A 56 -1.32 -9.98 7.71
C LYS A 56 -0.27 -9.30 6.86
N VAL A 57 -0.64 -8.39 5.95
CA VAL A 57 0.30 -7.79 4.99
C VAL A 57 0.27 -6.27 5.05
N MET A 58 1.44 -5.66 4.98
CA MET A 58 1.62 -4.22 4.76
C MET A 58 2.40 -4.03 3.46
N ILE A 59 1.96 -3.08 2.65
CA ILE A 59 2.59 -2.70 1.39
C ILE A 59 3.14 -1.28 1.57
N GLU A 60 4.41 -1.08 1.22
CA GLU A 60 5.04 0.24 1.24
C GLU A 60 5.30 0.70 -0.19
N VAL A 61 4.84 1.90 -0.51
CA VAL A 61 5.03 2.55 -1.80
C VAL A 61 5.83 3.82 -1.56
N SER A 62 7.04 3.87 -2.14
CA SER A 62 7.90 5.05 -2.08
C SER A 62 7.43 6.09 -3.08
N TYR A 63 7.12 7.29 -2.57
CA TYR A 63 6.76 8.44 -3.38
C TYR A 63 7.88 9.49 -3.39
N ASP A 64 7.91 10.34 -4.42
CA ASP A 64 8.73 11.54 -4.40
C ASP A 64 8.37 12.48 -3.24
N VAL A 65 9.39 13.19 -2.74
CA VAL A 65 9.22 14.18 -1.68
C VAL A 65 8.90 15.51 -2.33
N ALA A 66 7.78 16.13 -1.94
CA ALA A 66 7.51 17.52 -2.30
C ALA A 66 8.63 18.39 -1.72
N LEU A 67 9.39 19.07 -2.59
CA LEU A 67 10.49 19.94 -2.15
C LEU A 67 9.95 21.09 -1.29
N PRO A 68 10.60 21.44 -0.17
CA PRO A 68 10.23 22.63 0.60
C PRO A 68 10.46 23.88 -0.26
N GLY A 69 9.42 24.68 -0.49
CA GLY A 69 9.52 25.97 -1.22
C GLY A 69 8.74 26.07 -2.53
N THR A 70 8.09 25.00 -2.99
CA THR A 70 7.07 25.11 -4.05
C THR A 70 5.82 25.79 -3.49
N LEU A 71 5.78 27.12 -3.61
CA LEU A 71 4.67 28.00 -3.27
C LEU A 71 3.48 27.83 -4.23
N PHE A 72 2.79 26.69 -4.27
CA PHE A 72 1.46 26.54 -4.90
C PHE A 72 0.82 25.20 -4.42
N PRO A 73 -0.51 25.00 -4.47
CA PRO A 73 -1.24 23.94 -3.75
C PRO A 73 -1.07 22.54 -4.38
N TYR A 74 0.13 22.18 -4.82
CA TYR A 74 0.50 20.89 -5.37
C TYR A 74 0.84 19.90 -4.24
N VAL A 75 -0.18 19.56 -3.45
CA VAL A 75 -0.22 18.23 -2.81
C VAL A 75 -0.61 17.16 -3.84
N GLU A 76 -1.06 17.58 -5.04
CA GLU A 76 -1.44 16.72 -6.14
C GLU A 76 -0.23 16.07 -6.81
N SER A 77 -0.26 14.75 -6.81
CA SER A 77 0.63 13.83 -7.52
C SER A 77 2.03 13.65 -6.96
N ARG A 78 2.14 13.33 -5.67
CA ARG A 78 3.27 12.51 -5.25
C ARG A 78 3.30 11.23 -6.11
N ARG A 79 4.38 11.00 -6.85
CA ARG A 79 4.53 9.90 -7.82
C ARG A 79 5.39 8.79 -7.27
N VAL A 80 5.07 7.55 -7.65
CA VAL A 80 5.87 6.38 -7.30
C VAL A 80 7.27 6.50 -7.90
N VAL A 81 8.31 6.42 -7.06
CA VAL A 81 9.72 6.53 -7.48
C VAL A 81 10.51 5.23 -7.30
N GLY A 82 9.85 4.15 -6.88
CA GLY A 82 10.52 2.88 -6.64
C GLY A 82 9.58 1.67 -6.73
N THR A 83 10.16 0.49 -6.58
CA THR A 83 9.38 -0.75 -6.51
C THR A 83 8.67 -0.85 -5.16
N PRO A 84 7.34 -1.05 -5.13
CA PRO A 84 6.63 -1.30 -3.89
C PRO A 84 7.14 -2.54 -3.16
N LYS A 85 7.15 -2.48 -1.83
CA LYS A 85 7.65 -3.55 -0.97
C LYS A 85 6.50 -4.18 -0.19
N ILE A 86 6.62 -5.47 0.12
CA ILE A 86 5.64 -6.23 0.90
C ILE A 86 6.29 -6.67 2.20
N TYR A 87 5.61 -6.41 3.31
CA TYR A 87 6.03 -6.76 4.66
C TYR A 87 4.91 -7.53 5.38
N TRP A 88 5.28 -8.18 6.48
CA TRP A 88 4.30 -8.58 7.48
C TRP A 88 3.64 -7.34 8.06
N SER A 89 2.32 -7.37 8.18
CA SER A 89 1.60 -6.32 8.89
C SER A 89 1.92 -6.42 10.37
N TRP A 90 2.34 -5.29 10.95
CA TRP A 90 2.52 -5.14 12.39
C TRP A 90 1.18 -4.97 13.13
N TYR A 91 0.07 -4.81 12.40
CA TYR A 91 -1.25 -4.56 12.98
C TYR A 91 -1.89 -5.76 13.68
N HIS A 92 -1.17 -6.88 13.83
CA HIS A 92 -1.54 -7.99 14.70
C HIS A 92 -0.30 -8.64 15.31
N THR A 93 0.13 -8.14 16.46
CA THR A 93 0.67 -8.99 17.53
C THR A 93 -0.50 -9.36 18.45
N ASP A 94 -1.12 -10.49 18.15
CA ASP A 94 -1.78 -11.38 19.11
C ASP A 94 -1.62 -12.82 18.59
#